data_AF-A0A967W9S5-F1
#
_entry.id   AF-A0A967W9S5-F1
#
_cell.length_a   1.000
_cell.length_b   1.000
_cell.length_c   1.000
_cell.angle_alpha   90.00
_cell.angle_beta   90.00
_cell.angle_gamma   90.00
#
_symmetry.space_group_name_H-M   'P 1'
#
loop_
_entity.id
_entity.type
_entity.pdbx_description
1 polymer ?
#
loop_
_entity_poly.entity_id
_entity_poly.type
_entity_poly.pdbx_seq_one_letter_code
_entity_poly.pdbx_strand_id
1 'polypeptide(L)' 'YDYLMYSGYGVLAYLWAEMAEVAQRKLEEGTTEEAFYTAKLQTARFYFKRMLPRAKAHADAMISGADNLMDIPEEHFAF' A
#
# COMPACT_ATOMS: atom_id res chain seq x y z
N TYR A 1 -8.61 -1.41 12.91
CA TYR A 1 -7.68 -2.20 12.07
C TYR A 1 -7.41 -1.48 10.76
N ASP A 2 -8.45 -1.06 10.04
CA ASP A 2 -8.34 -0.45 8.70
C ASP A 2 -7.50 0.81 8.64
N TYR A 3 -7.61 1.71 9.63
CA TYR A 3 -6.76 2.90 9.71
C TYR A 3 -5.26 2.58 9.70
N LEU A 4 -4.84 1.58 10.48
CA LEU A 4 -3.44 1.16 10.55
C LEU A 4 -2.97 0.60 9.21
N MET A 5 -3.78 -0.25 8.59
CA MET A 5 -3.44 -0.85 7.29
C MET A 5 -3.38 0.22 6.19
N TYR A 6 -4.40 1.08 6.09
CA TYR A 6 -4.41 2.21 5.16
C TYR A 6 -3.16 3.08 5.29
N SER A 7 -2.84 3.47 6.53
CA SER A 7 -1.67 4.30 6.83
C SER A 7 -0.36 3.59 6.47
N GLY A 8 -0.25 2.29 6.78
CA GLY A 8 0.91 1.47 6.44
C GLY A 8 1.16 1.38 4.94
N TYR A 9 0.10 1.24 4.12
CA TYR A 9 0.22 1.30 2.66
C TYR A 9 0.72 2.68 2.19
N GLY A 10 0.22 3.76 2.78
CA GLY A 10 0.67 5.12 2.47
C GLY A 10 2.16 5.34 2.77
N VAL A 11 2.61 4.93 3.96
CA VAL A 11 4.02 5.04 4.37
C VAL A 11 4.94 4.23 3.43
N LEU A 12 4.57 2.99 3.13
CA LEU A 12 5.36 2.16 2.22
C LEU A 12 5.37 2.71 0.79
N ALA A 13 4.29 3.31 0.31
CA ALA A 13 4.27 3.98 -0.99
C ALA A 13 5.28 5.12 -1.05
N TYR A 14 5.33 5.96 -0.01
CA TYR A 14 6.31 7.04 0.10
C TYR A 14 7.75 6.51 0.07
N LEU A 15 8.07 5.52 0.90
CA LEU A 15 9.41 4.93 0.96
C LEU A 15 9.83 4.25 -0.37
N TRP A 16 8.89 3.60 -1.06
CA TRP A 16 9.15 3.04 -2.38
C TRP A 16 9.37 4.10 -3.46
N ALA A 17 8.70 5.25 -3.36
CA ALA A 17 8.92 6.37 -4.27
C ALA A 17 10.32 6.96 -4.07
N GLU A 18 10.74 7.22 -2.84
CA GLU A 18 12.10 7.71 -2.53
C GLU A 18 13.17 6.72 -3.03
N MET A 19 13.00 5.41 -2.75
CA MET A 19 13.94 4.40 -3.25
C MET A 19 13.97 4.35 -4.78
N ALA A 20 12.83 4.54 -5.45
CA ALA A 20 12.78 4.55 -6.91
C ALA A 20 13.50 5.76 -7.50
N GLU A 21 13.34 6.95 -6.92
CA GLU A 21 14.06 8.16 -7.33
C GLU A 21 15.58 7.97 -7.21
N VAL A 22 16.04 7.48 -6.05
CA VAL A 22 17.47 7.22 -5.82
C VAL A 22 18.00 6.17 -6.80
N ALA A 23 17.24 5.10 -7.05
CA ALA A 23 17.62 4.05 -7.97
C ALA A 23 17.75 4.55 -9.40
N GLN A 24 16.79 5.38 -9.84
CA GLN A 24 16.83 5.98 -11.16
C GLN A 24 18.06 6.89 -11.32
N ARG A 25 18.32 7.78 -10.35
CA ARG A 25 19.50 8.64 -10.36
C ARG A 25 20.81 7.84 -10.43
N LYS A 26 20.92 6.76 -9.66
CA LYS A 26 22.13 5.92 -9.65
C LYS A 26 22.38 5.22 -10.98
N LEU A 27 21.32 4.81 -11.68
CA LEU A 27 21.43 4.26 -13.03
C LEU A 27 21.89 5.33 -14.02
N GLU A 28 21.34 6.54 -13.93
CA GLU A 28 21.72 7.68 -14.79
C GLU A 28 23.18 8.13 -14.56
N GLU A 29 23.69 8.01 -13.33
CA GLU A 29 25.09 8.28 -12.96
C GLU A 29 26.08 7.18 -13.43
N GLY A 30 25.61 6.06 -13.99
CA GLY A 30 26.47 4.98 -14.48
C GLY A 30 27.04 4.07 -13.38
N THR A 31 26.23 3.74 -12.36
CA THR A 31 26.60 2.79 -11.31
C THR A 31 27.00 1.41 -11.84
N THR A 32 27.92 0.72 -11.16
CA THR A 32 28.28 -0.68 -11.47
C THR A 32 27.25 -1.69 -10.98
N GLU A 33 26.27 -1.27 -10.17
CA GLU A 33 25.23 -2.13 -9.58
C GLU A 33 23.88 -2.05 -10.33
N GLU A 34 23.90 -2.01 -11.66
CA GLU A 34 22.70 -1.78 -12.49
C GLU A 34 21.54 -2.74 -12.18
N ALA A 35 21.85 -4.03 -11.97
CA ALA A 35 20.85 -5.05 -11.69
C ALA A 35 20.08 -4.76 -10.38
N PHE A 36 20.78 -4.27 -9.34
CA PHE A 36 20.18 -3.95 -8.05
C PHE A 36 19.21 -2.79 -8.16
N TYR A 37 19.63 -1.68 -8.78
CA TYR A 37 18.79 -0.50 -8.94
C TYR A 37 17.63 -0.74 -9.91
N THR A 38 17.84 -1.53 -10.97
CA THR A 38 16.74 -1.97 -11.84
C THR A 38 15.71 -2.79 -11.08
N ALA A 39 16.16 -3.73 -10.22
CA ALA A 39 15.25 -4.51 -9.38
C ALA A 39 14.46 -3.64 -8.39
N LYS A 40 15.06 -2.56 -7.84
CA LYS A 40 14.35 -1.59 -7.00
C LYS A 40 13.22 -0.90 -7.76
N LEU A 41 13.47 -0.43 -8.98
CA LEU A 41 12.44 0.18 -9.83
C LEU A 41 11.30 -0.79 -10.18
N GLN A 42 11.65 -2.03 -10.52
CA GLN A 42 10.66 -3.07 -10.81
C GLN A 42 9.80 -3.40 -9.59
N THR A 43 10.41 -3.51 -8.41
CA THR A 43 9.71 -3.81 -7.15
C THR A 43 8.79 -2.66 -6.75
N ALA A 44 9.26 -1.41 -6.86
CA ALA A 44 8.41 -0.24 -6.65
C ALA A 44 7.19 -0.27 -7.58
N ARG A 45 7.39 -0.50 -8.89
CA ARG A 45 6.29 -0.62 -9.85
C ARG A 45 5.30 -1.73 -9.50
N PHE A 46 5.79 -2.89 -9.05
CA PHE A 46 4.95 -3.97 -8.57
C PHE A 46 4.12 -3.52 -7.35
N TYR A 47 4.75 -2.90 -6.35
CA TYR A 47 4.07 -2.42 -5.15
C TYR A 47 2.93 -1.46 -5.51
N PHE A 48 3.22 -0.43 -6.30
CA PHE A 48 2.23 0.58 -6.69
C PHE A 48 1.07 -0.01 -7.51
N LYS A 49 1.34 -0.97 -8.41
CA LYS A 49 0.29 -1.57 -9.25
C LYS A 49 -0.51 -2.66 -8.55
N ARG A 50 0.13 -3.48 -7.71
CA ARG A 50 -0.46 -4.72 -7.20
C ARG A 50 -0.86 -4.66 -5.73
N MET A 51 -0.12 -3.90 -4.92
CA MET A 51 -0.27 -3.86 -3.46
C MET A 51 -1.02 -2.61 -3.00
N LEU A 52 -0.59 -1.43 -3.43
CA LEU A 52 -1.15 -0.14 -3.02
C LEU A 52 -2.67 -0.01 -3.23
N PRO A 53 -3.30 -0.55 -4.30
CA PRO A 53 -4.75 -0.45 -4.48
C PRO A 53 -5.58 -1.02 -3.31
N ARG A 54 -5.02 -1.92 -2.49
CA ARG A 54 -5.68 -2.45 -1.29
C ARG A 54 -5.95 -1.37 -0.24
N ALA A 55 -5.16 -0.29 -0.22
CA ALA A 55 -5.41 0.84 0.67
C ALA A 55 -6.81 1.42 0.46
N LYS A 56 -7.30 1.47 -0.78
CA LYS A 56 -8.65 1.95 -1.07
C LYS A 56 -9.73 1.13 -0.37
N ALA A 57 -9.60 -0.19 -0.35
CA ALA A 57 -10.57 -1.04 0.34
C ALA A 57 -10.62 -0.77 1.85
N HIS A 58 -9.46 -0.56 2.49
CA HIS A 58 -9.41 -0.16 3.91
C HIS A 58 -10.01 1.24 4.15
N ALA A 59 -9.77 2.18 3.25
CA ALA A 59 -10.39 3.51 3.34
C ALA A 59 -11.92 3.41 3.22
N ASP A 60 -12.42 2.66 2.23
CA ASP A 60 -13.86 2.47 2.01
C ASP A 60 -14.51 1.79 3.24
N ALA A 61 -13.87 0.76 3.83
CA ALA A 61 -14.35 0.09 5.05
C ALA A 61 -14.35 1.01 6.28
N MET A 62 -13.38 1.91 6.40
CA MET A 62 -13.34 2.89 7.49
C MET A 62 -14.46 3.94 7.36
N ILE A 63 -14.75 4.36 6.12
CA ILE A 63 -15.78 5.36 5.82
C ILE A 63 -17.19 4.80 6.00
N SER A 64 -17.41 3.48 5.81
CA SER A 64 -18.73 2.87 5.98
C SER A 64 -19.30 2.93 7.41
N GLY A 65 -18.47 3.30 8.40
CA GLY A 65 -18.92 3.45 9.78
C GLY A 65 -19.32 2.14 10.45
N ALA A 66 -19.94 2.26 11.63
CA ALA A 66 -20.39 1.12 12.42
C ALA A 66 -21.87 0.78 12.23
N ASP A 67 -22.64 1.67 11.59
CA ASP A 67 -24.11 1.54 11.48
C ASP A 67 -24.52 0.19 10.90
N ASN A 68 -23.83 -0.27 9.85
CA ASN A 68 -24.07 -1.57 9.23
C ASN A 68 -23.92 -2.78 10.18
N LEU A 69 -23.09 -2.66 11.21
CA LEU A 69 -22.91 -3.68 12.24
C LEU A 69 -23.95 -3.51 13.35
N MET A 70 -24.24 -2.27 13.73
CA MET A 70 -25.18 -1.93 14.79
C MET A 70 -26.64 -2.16 14.39
N ASP A 71 -26.94 -2.22 13.09
CA ASP A 71 -28.26 -2.53 12.55
C ASP A 71 -28.61 -4.03 12.64
N ILE A 72 -27.66 -4.90 13.02
CA ILE A 72 -27.89 -6.35 13.14
C ILE A 72 -28.44 -6.64 14.55
N PRO A 73 -29.68 -7.19 14.69
CA PRO A 73 -30.20 -7.63 15.97
C PRO A 73 -29.32 -8.69 16.61
N GLU A 74 -29.16 -8.65 17.94
CA GLU A 74 -28.30 -9.59 18.68
C GLU A 74 -28.71 -11.04 18.43
N GLU A 75 -30.01 -11.33 18.38
CA GLU A 75 -30.54 -12.68 18.13
C GLU A 75 -30.10 -13.27 16.78
N HIS A 76 -29.72 -12.44 15.80
CA HIS A 76 -29.28 -12.91 14.49
C HIS A 76 -27.81 -13.39 14.48
N PHE A 77 -27.02 -13.09 15.52
CA PHE A 77 -25.65 -13.62 15.66
C PHE A 77 -25.61 -15.06 16.21
N ALA A 78 -26.74 -15.61 16.66
CA ALA A 78 -26.81 -16.91 17.32
C ALA A 78 -26.98 -18.12 16.37
N PHE A 79 -27.13 -17.90 15.05
CA PHE A 79 -27.33 -18.94 14.04
C PHE A 79 -26.15 -19.07 13.08
#